data_AF-A0A212JMK5-F1
#
_entry.id   AF-A0A212JMK5-F1
#
_cell.length_a   1.000
_cell.length_b   1.000
_cell.length_c   1.000
_cell.angle_alpha   90.00
_cell.angle_beta   90.00
_cell.angle_gamma   90.00
#
_symmetry.space_group_name_H-M   'P 1'
#
loop_
_entity.id
_entity.type
_entity.pdbx_description
1 polymer ?
#
loop_
_entity_poly.entity_id
_entity_poly.type
_entity_poly.pdbx_seq_one_letter_code
_entity_poly.pdbx_strand_id
1 'polypeptide(L)'
;MYCFQTLGEYRALLSIYNIGVEEIKGENKGRVYRGLVYSALNNEGKRVGAPLKSSLFGKDLGLDRLEKRFDKSKETIKATGITKQTRANVSASFANTRTESEFRAALREKGIDLVLRRNDEGRIYGATFIDHNQRAVLNGSRLGKEFSANVLNERFVDNPPRGYIQAPVPKHSDNQHTTTNLQLQSAPSETNEAVGSLFSVFTPEVAGTDNKQPTLKRKKKKKRRYGRQQ
;
A
#
# COMPACT_ATOMS: atom_id res chain seq x y z
N MET A 1 14.31 5.27 -20.25
CA MET A 1 13.19 5.90 -19.49
C MET A 1 12.28 4.80 -18.99
N TYR A 2 11.76 4.86 -17.76
CA TYR A 2 10.90 3.79 -17.23
C TYR A 2 9.53 3.74 -17.91
N CYS A 3 8.99 2.53 -18.09
CA CYS A 3 7.63 2.25 -18.54
C CYS A 3 6.72 1.98 -17.35
N PHE A 4 5.58 2.68 -17.28
CA PHE A 4 4.55 2.51 -16.25
C PHE A 4 3.21 2.96 -16.82
N GLN A 5 2.10 2.36 -16.37
CA GLN A 5 0.78 2.55 -16.99
C GLN A 5 -0.20 3.33 -16.11
N THR A 6 0.17 3.64 -14.86
CA THR A 6 -0.72 4.27 -13.90
C THR A 6 0.03 5.22 -12.97
N LEU A 7 -0.71 6.16 -12.37
CA LEU A 7 -0.17 7.04 -11.33
C LEU A 7 0.32 6.24 -10.10
N GLY A 8 -0.33 5.13 -9.77
CA GLY A 8 0.10 4.25 -8.68
C GLY A 8 1.47 3.63 -8.92
N GLU A 9 1.76 3.19 -10.14
CA GLU A 9 3.08 2.68 -10.52
C GLU A 9 4.13 3.79 -10.56
N TYR A 10 3.78 4.95 -11.12
CA TYR A 10 4.67 6.10 -11.09
C TYR A 10 5.02 6.51 -9.66
N ARG A 11 4.04 6.52 -8.75
CA ARG A 11 4.25 6.76 -7.33
C ARG A 11 5.16 5.72 -6.69
N ALA A 12 4.96 4.44 -6.98
CA ALA A 12 5.83 3.38 -6.46
C ALA A 12 7.28 3.58 -6.92
N LEU A 13 7.50 3.91 -8.20
CA LEU A 13 8.83 4.21 -8.72
C LEU A 13 9.48 5.42 -8.06
N LEU A 14 8.73 6.46 -7.74
CA LEU A 14 9.28 7.63 -7.06
C LEU A 14 9.55 7.36 -5.58
N SER A 15 8.77 6.49 -4.93
CA SER A 15 8.93 6.21 -3.51
C SER A 15 10.27 5.57 -3.15
N ILE A 16 10.89 4.80 -4.06
CA ILE A 16 12.24 4.25 -3.82
C ILE A 16 13.33 5.33 -3.78
N TYR A 17 13.03 6.53 -4.28
CA TYR A 17 13.89 7.72 -4.20
C TYR A 17 13.40 8.71 -3.14
N ASN A 18 12.53 8.28 -2.22
CA ASN A 18 11.95 9.10 -1.18
C ASN A 18 11.15 10.30 -1.72
N ILE A 19 10.50 10.13 -2.87
CA ILE A 19 9.64 11.15 -3.49
C ILE A 19 8.19 10.65 -3.52
N GLY A 20 7.31 11.39 -2.87
CA GLY A 20 5.87 11.20 -2.91
C GLY A 20 5.23 12.02 -4.02
N VAL A 21 4.21 11.47 -4.68
CA VAL A 21 3.41 12.19 -5.68
C VAL A 21 1.92 11.97 -5.46
N GLU A 22 1.16 13.05 -5.40
CA GLU A 22 -0.30 13.02 -5.25
C GLU A 22 -0.97 13.81 -6.35
N GLU A 23 -2.08 13.28 -6.85
CA GLU A 23 -2.96 14.03 -7.73
C GLU A 23 -3.86 14.93 -6.88
N ILE A 24 -3.83 16.22 -7.16
CA ILE A 24 -4.75 17.19 -6.58
C ILE A 24 -5.80 17.58 -7.60
N LYS A 25 -7.04 17.71 -7.13
CA LYS A 25 -8.16 18.25 -7.90
C LYS A 25 -8.67 19.47 -7.18
N GLY A 26 -8.97 20.52 -7.92
CA GLY A 26 -9.50 21.75 -7.36
C GLY A 26 -10.31 22.53 -8.39
N GLU A 27 -10.89 23.63 -7.94
CA GLU A 27 -11.63 24.54 -8.78
C GLU A 27 -11.09 25.95 -8.57
N ASN A 28 -10.83 26.68 -9.65
CA ASN A 28 -10.44 28.08 -9.60
C ASN A 28 -11.24 28.86 -10.63
N LYS A 29 -12.01 29.86 -10.17
CA LYS A 29 -12.86 30.70 -11.03
C LYS A 29 -13.79 29.89 -11.95
N GLY A 30 -14.41 28.83 -11.44
CA GLY A 30 -15.32 27.96 -12.21
C GLY A 30 -14.62 26.93 -13.11
N ARG A 31 -13.28 26.89 -13.14
CA ARG A 31 -12.52 25.90 -13.91
C ARG A 31 -11.94 24.84 -12.98
N VAL A 32 -12.35 23.59 -13.20
CA VAL A 32 -11.73 22.44 -12.56
C VAL A 32 -10.31 22.30 -13.08
N TYR A 33 -9.34 22.14 -12.18
CA TYR A 33 -7.97 21.82 -12.54
C TYR A 33 -7.54 20.52 -11.84
N ARG A 34 -6.73 19.75 -12.56
CA ARG A 34 -6.04 18.56 -12.05
C ARG A 34 -4.54 18.81 -12.14
N GLY A 35 -3.81 18.48 -11.10
CA GLY A 35 -2.36 18.69 -11.04
C GLY A 35 -1.69 17.64 -10.18
N LEU A 36 -0.35 17.64 -10.19
CA LEU A 36 0.44 16.79 -9.32
C LEU A 36 1.11 17.63 -8.25
N VAL A 37 1.26 17.05 -7.07
CA VAL A 37 2.04 17.61 -5.97
C VAL A 37 3.09 16.59 -5.58
N TYR A 38 4.34 17.06 -5.51
CA TYR A 38 5.50 16.29 -5.10
C TYR A 38 5.87 16.63 -3.67
N SER A 39 6.37 15.65 -2.92
CA SER A 39 6.83 15.83 -1.54
C SER A 39 8.02 14.93 -1.26
N ALA A 40 8.89 15.32 -0.34
CA ALA A 40 9.89 14.42 0.20
C ALA A 40 9.22 13.43 1.16
N LEU A 41 9.71 12.20 1.18
CA LEU A 41 9.29 11.15 2.11
C LEU A 41 10.41 10.88 3.11
N ASN A 42 10.04 10.57 4.35
CA ASN A 42 10.97 10.02 5.33
C ASN A 42 11.15 8.50 5.14
N ASN A 43 11.97 7.88 5.99
CA ASN A 43 12.22 6.44 5.96
C ASN A 43 10.96 5.58 6.22
N GLU A 44 9.92 6.15 6.81
CA GLU A 44 8.62 5.51 7.02
C GLU A 44 7.65 5.70 5.84
N GLY A 45 8.07 6.39 4.77
CA GLY A 45 7.22 6.74 3.64
C GLY A 45 6.20 7.86 3.93
N LYS A 46 6.34 8.58 5.05
CA LYS A 46 5.50 9.73 5.41
C LYS A 46 6.06 11.01 4.82
N ARG A 47 5.16 11.90 4.42
CA ARG A 47 5.51 13.21 3.82
C ARG A 47 6.21 14.11 4.83
N VAL A 48 7.30 14.72 4.39
CA VAL A 48 8.06 15.71 5.16
C VAL A 48 8.36 16.93 4.30
N GLY A 49 8.38 18.11 4.93
CA GLY A 49 8.65 19.37 4.26
C GLY A 49 7.48 19.92 3.43
N ALA A 50 7.75 20.99 2.70
CA ALA A 50 6.75 21.69 1.91
C ALA A 50 6.50 20.98 0.55
N PRO A 51 5.24 20.73 0.18
CA PRO A 51 4.91 20.15 -1.11
C PRO A 51 5.22 21.09 -2.29
N LEU A 52 5.71 20.53 -3.40
CA LEU A 52 6.00 21.23 -4.64
C LEU A 52 4.94 20.91 -5.69
N LYS A 53 4.28 21.95 -6.22
CA LYS A 53 3.31 21.79 -7.32
C LYS A 53 4.03 21.48 -8.61
N SER A 54 3.47 20.58 -9.42
CA SER A 54 4.03 20.21 -10.73
C SER A 54 4.19 21.41 -11.67
N SER A 55 3.32 22.41 -11.54
CA SER A 55 3.40 23.65 -12.30
C SER A 55 4.69 24.44 -12.09
N LEU A 56 5.39 24.24 -10.97
CA LEU A 56 6.69 24.87 -10.71
C LEU A 56 7.78 24.33 -11.65
N PHE A 57 7.63 23.10 -12.14
CA PHE A 57 8.60 22.46 -13.03
C PHE A 57 8.23 22.61 -14.51
N GLY A 58 7.23 23.44 -14.83
CA GLY A 58 6.76 23.69 -16.18
C GLY A 58 5.69 22.70 -16.66
N LYS A 59 5.19 22.94 -17.89
CA LYS A 59 4.10 22.14 -18.49
C LYS A 59 4.51 20.69 -18.78
N ASP A 60 5.81 20.45 -18.87
CA ASP A 60 6.39 19.20 -19.31
C ASP A 60 6.28 18.08 -18.27
N LEU A 61 6.12 18.47 -17.00
CA LEU A 61 5.94 17.58 -15.85
C LEU A 61 4.51 17.63 -15.31
N GLY A 62 3.58 18.12 -16.12
CA GLY A 62 2.14 18.13 -15.83
C GLY A 62 1.49 16.75 -15.96
N LEU A 63 0.30 16.63 -15.37
CA LEU A 63 -0.49 15.40 -15.38
C LEU A 63 -0.81 14.92 -16.80
N ASP A 64 -1.19 15.82 -17.70
CA ASP A 64 -1.56 15.47 -19.08
C ASP A 64 -0.42 14.78 -19.85
N ARG A 65 0.83 15.24 -19.65
CA ARG A 65 2.00 14.60 -20.27
C ARG A 65 2.31 13.25 -19.64
N LEU A 66 2.11 13.13 -18.33
CA LEU A 66 2.26 11.87 -17.62
C LEU A 66 1.23 10.84 -18.09
N GLU A 67 -0.03 11.25 -18.30
CA GLU A 67 -1.10 10.40 -18.84
C GLU A 67 -0.75 9.91 -20.26
N LYS A 68 -0.30 10.79 -21.16
CA LYS A 68 0.20 10.38 -22.50
C LYS A 68 1.35 9.37 -22.43
N ARG A 69 2.22 9.50 -21.42
CA ARG A 69 3.30 8.54 -21.19
C ARG A 69 2.79 7.18 -20.71
N PHE A 70 1.69 7.15 -19.95
CA PHE A 70 1.07 5.89 -19.56
C PHE A 70 0.61 5.09 -20.78
N ASP A 71 -0.04 5.76 -21.74
CA ASP A 71 -0.52 5.13 -22.96
C ASP A 71 0.63 4.57 -23.80
N LYS A 72 1.66 5.39 -24.05
CA LYS A 72 2.87 4.95 -24.77
C LYS A 72 3.59 3.78 -24.06
N SER A 73 3.65 3.83 -22.72
CA SER A 73 4.27 2.74 -21.94
C SER A 73 3.46 1.45 -22.05
N LYS A 74 2.13 1.54 -22.08
CA LYS A 74 1.24 0.38 -22.25
C LYS A 74 1.46 -0.31 -23.59
N GLU A 75 1.62 0.45 -24.66
CA GLU A 75 1.97 -0.08 -25.99
C GLU A 75 3.34 -0.73 -26.00
N THR A 76 4.35 -0.04 -25.44
CA THR A 76 5.72 -0.54 -25.36
C THR A 76 5.81 -1.86 -24.60
N ILE A 77 5.16 -1.96 -23.43
CA ILE A 77 5.15 -3.17 -22.60
C ILE A 77 4.52 -4.35 -23.35
N LYS A 78 3.44 -4.10 -24.11
CA LYS A 78 2.80 -5.14 -24.91
C LYS A 78 3.68 -5.62 -26.06
N ALA A 79 4.30 -4.69 -26.80
CA ALA A 79 5.10 -5.02 -27.97
C ALA A 79 6.40 -5.76 -27.64
N THR A 80 7.00 -5.47 -26.49
CA THR A 80 8.33 -5.99 -26.11
C THR A 80 8.28 -7.24 -25.23
N GLY A 81 7.10 -7.62 -24.73
CA GLY A 81 6.97 -8.81 -23.88
C GLY A 81 7.60 -8.67 -22.48
N ILE A 82 7.94 -7.44 -22.05
CA ILE A 82 8.56 -7.16 -20.74
C ILE A 82 7.84 -7.86 -19.58
N THR A 83 6.50 -7.82 -19.57
CA THR A 83 5.70 -8.45 -18.51
C THR A 83 6.01 -9.94 -18.37
N LYS A 84 6.20 -10.67 -19.48
CA LYS A 84 6.48 -12.11 -19.45
C LYS A 84 7.85 -12.38 -18.82
N GLN A 85 8.86 -11.58 -19.18
CA GLN A 85 10.22 -11.72 -18.65
C GLN A 85 10.26 -11.41 -17.15
N THR A 86 9.71 -10.27 -16.74
CA THR A 86 9.63 -9.91 -15.32
C THR A 86 8.84 -10.94 -14.54
N ARG A 87 7.73 -11.46 -15.09
CA ARG A 87 6.92 -12.50 -14.45
C ARG A 87 7.72 -13.75 -14.17
N ALA A 88 8.50 -14.26 -15.14
CA ALA A 88 9.32 -15.46 -14.94
C ALA A 88 10.30 -15.30 -13.77
N ASN A 89 10.98 -14.15 -13.69
CA ASN A 89 11.90 -13.84 -12.60
C ASN A 89 11.18 -13.79 -11.24
N VAL A 90 10.04 -13.11 -11.18
CA VAL A 90 9.23 -12.97 -9.97
C VAL A 90 8.66 -14.33 -9.54
N SER A 91 8.13 -15.14 -10.47
CA SER A 91 7.65 -16.51 -10.20
C SER A 91 8.73 -17.38 -9.59
N ALA A 92 9.94 -17.38 -10.16
CA ALA A 92 11.05 -18.16 -9.64
C ALA A 92 11.46 -17.73 -8.23
N SER A 93 11.52 -16.41 -7.95
CA SER A 93 11.80 -15.92 -6.59
C SER A 93 10.65 -16.25 -5.64
N PHE A 94 9.41 -16.20 -6.11
CA PHE A 94 8.23 -16.48 -5.31
C PHE A 94 8.18 -17.95 -4.87
N ALA A 95 8.50 -18.89 -5.77
CA ALA A 95 8.53 -20.32 -5.46
C ALA A 95 9.58 -20.69 -4.39
N ASN A 96 10.73 -20.00 -4.39
CA ASN A 96 11.88 -20.34 -3.54
C ASN A 96 11.94 -19.61 -2.19
N THR A 97 10.98 -18.73 -1.91
CA THR A 97 10.98 -17.90 -0.68
C THR A 97 9.70 -18.12 0.11
N ARG A 98 9.72 -17.88 1.42
CA ARG A 98 8.55 -18.07 2.31
C ARG A 98 8.12 -16.80 3.02
N THR A 99 9.08 -15.93 3.35
CA THR A 99 8.82 -14.66 4.04
C THR A 99 8.89 -13.45 3.11
N GLU A 100 8.32 -12.31 3.52
CA GLU A 100 8.43 -11.05 2.76
C GLU A 100 9.90 -10.65 2.58
N SER A 101 10.72 -10.81 3.62
CA SER A 101 12.13 -10.41 3.61
C SER A 101 12.95 -11.23 2.61
N GLU A 102 12.79 -12.56 2.64
CA GLU A 102 13.43 -13.46 1.66
C GLU A 102 12.99 -13.11 0.23
N PHE A 103 11.69 -12.90 0.02
CA PHE A 103 11.17 -12.56 -1.30
C PHE A 103 11.75 -11.24 -1.82
N ARG A 104 11.85 -10.21 -0.97
CA ARG A 104 12.50 -8.94 -1.32
C ARG A 104 13.97 -9.12 -1.66
N ALA A 105 14.71 -9.89 -0.88
CA ALA A 105 16.12 -10.15 -1.14
C ALA A 105 16.33 -10.87 -2.48
N ALA A 106 15.58 -11.95 -2.72
CA ALA A 106 15.65 -12.73 -3.96
C ALA A 106 15.20 -11.94 -5.20
N LEU A 107 14.36 -10.93 -5.06
CA LEU A 107 14.00 -10.02 -6.15
C LEU A 107 15.12 -8.99 -6.41
N ARG A 108 15.73 -8.44 -5.36
CA ARG A 108 16.82 -7.47 -5.47
C ARG A 108 18.05 -8.04 -6.16
N GLU A 109 18.39 -9.30 -5.89
CA GLU A 109 19.46 -10.02 -6.61
C GLU A 109 19.20 -10.10 -8.12
N LYS A 110 17.93 -10.10 -8.52
CA LYS A 110 17.51 -10.07 -9.93
C LYS A 110 17.31 -8.65 -10.48
N GLY A 111 17.65 -7.62 -9.71
CA GLY A 111 17.45 -6.21 -10.10
C GLY A 111 15.97 -5.79 -10.11
N ILE A 112 15.15 -6.40 -9.26
CA ILE A 112 13.72 -6.08 -9.12
C ILE A 112 13.44 -5.60 -7.69
N ASP A 113 12.87 -4.41 -7.56
CA ASP A 113 12.37 -3.91 -6.28
C ASP A 113 10.88 -4.21 -6.11
N LEU A 114 10.47 -4.52 -4.88
CA LEU A 114 9.08 -4.72 -4.49
C LEU A 114 8.60 -3.58 -3.60
N VAL A 115 7.57 -2.86 -4.04
CA VAL A 115 6.88 -1.83 -3.25
C VAL A 115 5.53 -2.37 -2.80
N LEU A 116 5.37 -2.52 -1.49
CA LEU A 116 4.11 -2.93 -0.86
C LEU A 116 3.46 -1.74 -0.18
N ARG A 117 2.17 -1.55 -0.43
CA ARG A 117 1.36 -0.54 0.26
C ARG A 117 0.46 -1.24 1.26
N ARG A 118 0.51 -0.76 2.51
CA ARG A 118 -0.26 -1.29 3.63
C ARG A 118 -1.26 -0.25 4.13
N ASN A 119 -2.42 -0.70 4.60
CA ASN A 119 -3.36 0.14 5.33
C ASN A 119 -2.92 0.25 6.81
N ASP A 120 -3.71 0.95 7.63
CA ASP A 120 -3.40 1.17 9.05
C ASP A 120 -3.40 -0.13 9.88
N GLU A 121 -4.10 -1.17 9.42
CA GLU A 121 -4.13 -2.51 10.01
C GLU A 121 -2.94 -3.38 9.55
N GLY A 122 -2.06 -2.84 8.70
CA GLY A 122 -0.91 -3.57 8.15
C GLY A 122 -1.23 -4.48 6.96
N ARG A 123 -2.49 -4.55 6.50
CA ARG A 123 -2.94 -5.33 5.34
C ARG A 123 -2.35 -4.77 4.05
N ILE A 124 -1.71 -5.63 3.25
CA ILE A 124 -1.22 -5.27 1.93
C ILE A 124 -2.40 -5.11 0.98
N TYR A 125 -2.59 -3.89 0.47
CA TYR A 125 -3.65 -3.56 -0.51
C TYR A 125 -3.09 -3.16 -1.87
N GLY A 126 -1.76 -3.05 -2.00
CA GLY A 126 -1.09 -2.80 -3.26
C GLY A 126 0.28 -3.44 -3.31
N ALA A 127 0.62 -4.05 -4.44
CA ALA A 127 1.93 -4.60 -4.73
C ALA A 127 2.41 -4.08 -6.09
N THR A 128 3.65 -3.63 -6.16
CA THR A 128 4.23 -3.11 -7.40
C THR A 128 5.68 -3.57 -7.51
N PHE A 129 6.03 -4.11 -8.66
CA PHE A 129 7.35 -4.62 -9.00
C PHE A 129 8.03 -3.62 -9.92
N ILE A 130 9.25 -3.22 -9.57
CA ILE A 130 10.08 -2.29 -10.34
C ILE A 130 11.24 -3.10 -10.90
N ASP A 131 11.17 -3.48 -12.16
CA ASP A 131 12.25 -4.18 -12.87
C ASP A 131 13.21 -3.14 -13.44
N HIS A 132 14.39 -3.03 -12.84
CA HIS A 132 15.41 -2.05 -13.25
C HIS A 132 16.10 -2.45 -14.56
N ASN A 133 16.16 -3.75 -14.87
CA ASN A 133 16.76 -4.27 -16.10
C ASN A 133 15.91 -3.91 -17.32
N GLN A 134 14.60 -4.14 -17.20
CA GLN A 134 13.64 -3.80 -18.25
C GLN A 134 13.14 -2.35 -18.18
N ARG A 135 13.54 -1.63 -17.12
CA ARG A 135 13.05 -0.28 -16.78
C ARG A 135 11.52 -0.24 -16.82
N ALA A 136 10.87 -1.17 -16.13
CA ALA A 136 9.42 -1.29 -16.14
C ALA A 136 8.86 -1.40 -14.73
N VAL A 137 7.69 -0.81 -14.53
CA VAL A 137 6.97 -0.83 -13.27
C VAL A 137 5.63 -1.51 -13.51
N LEU A 138 5.42 -2.62 -12.81
CA LEU A 138 4.28 -3.51 -13.04
C LEU A 138 3.53 -3.71 -11.73
N ASN A 139 2.26 -3.33 -11.72
CA ASN A 139 1.35 -3.73 -10.65
C ASN A 139 1.27 -5.26 -10.58
N GLY A 140 1.34 -5.82 -9.38
CA GLY A 140 1.31 -7.25 -9.14
C GLY A 140 0.13 -7.96 -9.80
N SER A 141 -1.07 -7.40 -9.72
CA SER A 141 -2.25 -8.00 -10.36
C SER A 141 -2.18 -8.04 -11.88
N ARG A 142 -1.40 -7.15 -12.51
CA ARG A 142 -1.12 -7.16 -13.96
C ARG A 142 0.04 -8.09 -14.32
N LEU A 143 0.94 -8.36 -13.39
CA LEU A 143 2.04 -9.31 -13.57
C LEU A 143 1.52 -10.76 -13.53
N GLY A 144 0.60 -11.05 -12.61
CA GLY A 144 -0.04 -12.35 -12.43
C GLY A 144 -0.99 -12.33 -11.23
N LYS A 145 -2.04 -13.16 -11.24
CA LYS A 145 -3.01 -13.22 -10.12
C LYS A 145 -2.32 -13.64 -8.81
N GLU A 146 -1.33 -14.51 -8.93
CA GLU A 146 -0.46 -14.99 -7.85
C GLU A 146 0.40 -13.90 -7.21
N PHE A 147 0.58 -12.76 -7.88
CA PHE A 147 1.33 -11.60 -7.38
C PHE A 147 0.43 -10.44 -6.95
N SER A 148 -0.89 -10.68 -6.87
CA SER A 148 -1.82 -9.67 -6.38
C SER A 148 -1.55 -9.34 -4.91
N ALA A 149 -1.96 -8.13 -4.50
CA ALA A 149 -1.80 -7.68 -3.13
C ALA A 149 -2.45 -8.64 -2.10
N ASN A 150 -3.62 -9.21 -2.43
CA ASN A 150 -4.32 -10.15 -1.55
C ASN A 150 -3.52 -11.44 -1.34
N VAL A 151 -3.01 -12.05 -2.42
CA VAL A 151 -2.21 -13.28 -2.32
C VAL A 151 -0.92 -13.05 -1.55
N LEU A 152 -0.25 -11.91 -1.78
CA LEU A 152 0.93 -11.54 -1.01
C LEU A 152 0.59 -11.26 0.46
N ASN A 153 -0.56 -10.66 0.75
CA ASN A 153 -1.02 -10.44 2.11
C ASN A 153 -1.20 -11.75 2.87
N GLU A 154 -1.97 -12.68 2.31
CA GLU A 154 -2.21 -14.00 2.90
C GLU A 154 -0.87 -14.70 3.16
N ARG A 155 -0.01 -14.77 2.14
CA ARG A 155 1.29 -15.44 2.25
C ARG A 155 2.21 -14.89 3.35
N PHE A 156 2.24 -13.57 3.53
CA PHE A 156 3.15 -12.94 4.49
C PHE A 156 2.53 -12.75 5.87
N VAL A 157 1.20 -12.76 6.00
CA VAL A 157 0.51 -12.79 7.30
C VAL A 157 0.65 -14.16 7.95
N ASP A 158 0.60 -15.24 7.17
CA ASP A 158 0.75 -16.61 7.68
C ASP A 158 2.22 -16.95 8.05
N ASN A 159 3.18 -16.12 7.63
CA ASN A 159 4.61 -16.23 7.94
C ASN A 159 5.16 -14.87 8.42
N PRO A 160 4.79 -14.39 9.63
CA PRO A 160 5.45 -13.22 10.18
C PRO A 160 6.94 -13.56 10.34
N PRO A 161 7.86 -12.62 10.07
CA PRO A 161 9.28 -12.85 10.32
C PRO A 161 9.48 -13.13 11.80
N ARG A 162 9.71 -14.40 12.15
CA ARG A 162 10.31 -14.76 13.44
C ARG A 162 11.73 -14.19 13.44
N GLY A 163 11.97 -13.16 14.24
CA GLY A 163 13.32 -12.72 14.58
C GLY A 163 13.62 -11.24 14.39
N TYR A 164 12.98 -10.39 15.20
CA TYR A 164 13.77 -9.47 16.02
C TYR A 164 13.48 -9.84 17.47
N ILE A 165 14.18 -10.87 17.93
CA ILE A 165 14.33 -11.15 19.36
C ILE A 165 15.04 -9.93 19.93
N GLN A 166 14.34 -9.14 20.73
CA GLN A 166 15.00 -8.39 21.79
C GLN A 166 15.75 -9.42 22.62
N ALA A 167 17.09 -9.38 22.55
CA ALA A 167 17.93 -10.17 23.43
C ALA A 167 17.46 -9.93 24.88
N PRO A 168 17.08 -10.97 25.65
CA PRO A 168 16.85 -10.79 27.07
C PRO A 168 18.19 -10.44 27.71
N VAL A 169 18.27 -9.23 28.26
CA VAL A 169 19.35 -8.85 29.18
C VAL A 169 19.25 -9.78 30.40
N PRO A 170 20.31 -10.52 30.77
CA PRO A 170 20.26 -11.38 31.94
C PRO A 170 20.22 -10.49 33.19
N LYS A 171 19.09 -10.50 33.89
CA LYS A 171 19.03 -10.03 35.27
C LYS A 171 19.22 -11.23 36.20
N HIS A 172 20.39 -11.29 36.82
CA HIS A 172 20.61 -12.05 38.04
C HIS A 172 19.63 -11.59 39.12
N SER A 173 18.95 -12.52 39.77
CA SER A 173 18.52 -12.39 41.17
C SER A 173 18.33 -13.80 41.75
N ASP A 174 19.16 -14.07 42.76
CA ASP A 174 19.20 -15.27 43.58
C ASP A 174 18.02 -15.36 44.56
N ASN A 175 17.71 -16.62 44.91
CA ASN A 175 17.15 -17.13 46.18
C ASN A 175 15.72 -16.76 46.59
N GLN A 176 14.91 -17.57 47.27
CA GLN A 176 14.89 -19.00 47.68
C GLN A 176 13.45 -19.25 48.23
N HIS A 177 12.87 -20.44 47.95
CA HIS A 177 12.04 -21.36 48.79
C HIS A 177 10.94 -20.76 49.73
N THR A 178 9.69 -21.28 49.83
CA THR A 178 9.28 -22.62 50.31
C THR A 178 7.73 -22.86 50.17
N THR A 179 7.33 -24.10 49.81
CA THR A 179 6.23 -25.00 50.34
C THR A 179 4.80 -24.44 50.59
N THR A 180 3.63 -25.09 50.37
CA THR A 180 3.18 -26.51 50.23
C THR A 180 1.65 -26.56 49.94
N ASN A 181 1.16 -27.74 49.50
CA ASN A 181 -0.22 -28.33 49.53
C ASN A 181 -1.05 -28.28 48.22
N LEU A 182 -1.11 -29.39 47.44
CA LEU A 182 -1.96 -30.62 47.53
C LEU A 182 -3.39 -30.42 46.96
N GLN A 183 -3.64 -30.81 45.70
CA GLN A 183 -4.33 -32.05 45.20
C GLN A 183 -5.86 -31.85 45.06
N LEU A 184 -6.56 -32.20 43.96
CA LEU A 184 -6.81 -33.56 43.45
C LEU A 184 -7.61 -33.52 42.10
N GLN A 185 -7.19 -34.35 41.12
CA GLN A 185 -7.90 -35.19 40.10
C GLN A 185 -9.24 -34.70 39.48
N SER A 186 -9.57 -34.88 38.19
CA SER A 186 -9.49 -36.09 37.34
C SER A 186 -9.75 -35.76 35.84
N ALA A 187 -9.23 -36.60 34.93
CA ALA A 187 -9.56 -36.71 33.50
C ALA A 187 -10.61 -37.84 33.30
N PRO A 188 -11.07 -38.27 32.09
CA PRO A 188 -10.60 -37.94 30.72
C PRO A 188 -11.70 -37.87 29.61
N SER A 189 -11.25 -37.81 28.34
CA SER A 189 -11.88 -38.24 27.06
C SER A 189 -12.12 -37.07 26.07
N GLU A 190 -11.29 -36.86 25.04
CA GLU A 190 -11.28 -37.53 23.71
C GLU A 190 -12.56 -37.32 22.89
N THR A 191 -12.52 -36.43 21.89
CA THR A 191 -12.75 -36.70 20.44
C THR A 191 -13.24 -35.48 19.64
N ASN A 192 -12.56 -35.26 18.51
CA ASN A 192 -13.03 -34.92 17.16
C ASN A 192 -13.79 -33.61 16.85
N GLU A 193 -13.10 -32.83 16.00
CA GLU A 193 -13.51 -32.33 14.69
C GLU A 193 -14.70 -31.35 14.56
N ALA A 194 -14.34 -30.24 13.90
CA ALA A 194 -15.18 -29.18 13.39
C ALA A 194 -16.04 -29.62 12.20
N VAL A 195 -17.30 -29.22 12.13
CA VAL A 195 -17.97 -28.77 10.88
C VAL A 195 -19.13 -27.84 11.26
N GLY A 196 -19.15 -26.63 10.68
CA GLY A 196 -20.26 -25.70 10.89
C GLY A 196 -20.18 -24.41 10.07
N SER A 197 -19.68 -24.49 8.83
CA SER A 197 -19.84 -23.44 7.83
C SER A 197 -21.16 -23.70 7.11
N LEU A 198 -22.09 -22.74 7.07
CA LEU A 198 -22.97 -22.52 5.92
C LEU A 198 -23.54 -21.08 5.94
N PHE A 199 -22.95 -20.27 5.07
CA PHE A 199 -23.53 -19.08 4.46
C PHE A 199 -24.94 -19.35 3.91
N SER A 200 -25.86 -18.40 4.05
CA SER A 200 -26.67 -17.87 2.93
C SER A 200 -27.46 -16.64 3.42
N VAL A 201 -27.16 -15.43 2.92
CA VAL A 201 -27.63 -14.81 1.66
C VAL A 201 -28.86 -13.91 1.90
N PHE A 202 -28.62 -12.61 1.69
CA PHE A 202 -29.47 -11.52 1.16
C PHE A 202 -30.96 -11.84 0.92
N THR A 203 -31.92 -11.00 1.31
CA THR A 203 -32.19 -9.65 0.74
C THR A 203 -33.14 -8.79 1.61
N PRO A 204 -33.21 -7.47 1.36
CA PRO A 204 -33.94 -6.49 2.17
C PRO A 204 -35.39 -6.26 1.69
N GLU A 205 -36.23 -5.74 2.58
CA GLU A 205 -37.49 -5.09 2.24
C GLU A 205 -37.57 -3.76 3.00
N VAL A 206 -37.67 -2.64 2.27
CA VAL A 206 -37.92 -1.31 2.84
C VAL A 206 -39.20 -0.79 2.17
N ALA A 207 -40.25 -0.69 2.97
CA ALA A 207 -41.48 -0.01 2.64
C ALA A 207 -41.36 1.49 2.94
N GLY A 208 -41.87 2.32 2.02
CA GLY A 208 -42.87 3.33 2.32
C GLY A 208 -42.49 4.60 3.11
N THR A 209 -42.49 5.71 2.35
CA THR A 209 -43.12 7.03 2.67
C THR A 209 -42.48 8.00 3.68
N ASP A 210 -42.04 9.11 3.06
CA ASP A 210 -42.44 10.51 3.33
C ASP A 210 -41.81 11.33 4.47
N ASN A 211 -41.63 12.61 4.12
CA ASN A 211 -41.44 13.82 4.93
C ASN A 211 -40.03 14.37 5.26
N LYS A 212 -39.83 15.56 4.66
CA LYS A 212 -39.32 16.83 5.23
C LYS A 212 -37.80 17.01 5.39
N GLN A 213 -37.28 17.90 4.53
CA GLN A 213 -36.00 18.60 4.70
C GLN A 213 -35.87 19.30 6.06
N PRO A 214 -34.63 19.56 6.51
CA PRO A 214 -34.21 20.95 6.55
C PRO A 214 -32.85 21.22 5.89
N THR A 215 -32.79 22.36 5.21
CA THR A 215 -31.64 22.94 4.52
C THR A 215 -30.59 23.47 5.51
N LEU A 216 -29.34 23.00 5.37
CA LEU A 216 -28.21 23.50 6.15
C LEU A 216 -27.72 24.85 5.60
N LYS A 217 -28.10 25.94 6.26
CA LYS A 217 -27.63 27.31 5.97
C LYS A 217 -26.14 27.46 6.27
N ARG A 218 -25.33 27.75 5.24
CA ARG A 218 -23.91 28.10 5.32
C ARG A 218 -23.69 29.43 6.09
N LYS A 219 -22.88 29.41 7.15
CA LYS A 219 -22.40 30.62 7.85
C LYS A 219 -21.32 31.33 7.01
N LYS A 220 -21.50 32.63 6.76
CA LYS A 220 -20.53 33.51 6.07
C LYS A 220 -19.34 33.85 6.99
N LYS A 221 -18.10 33.69 6.49
CA LYS A 221 -16.87 34.15 7.18
C LYS A 221 -16.78 35.68 7.18
N LYS A 222 -16.52 36.30 8.33
CA LYS A 222 -16.23 37.74 8.48
C LYS A 222 -14.87 38.08 7.83
N LYS A 223 -14.84 39.08 6.94
CA LYS A 223 -13.62 39.70 6.40
C LYS A 223 -13.03 40.66 7.44
N ARG A 224 -11.73 40.53 7.75
CA ARG A 224 -10.96 41.53 8.51
C ARG A 224 -10.46 42.61 7.53
N ARG A 225 -10.66 43.89 7.86
CA ARG A 225 -10.17 45.05 7.09
C ARG A 225 -8.72 45.36 7.49
N TYR A 226 -7.92 45.76 6.50
CA TYR A 226 -6.54 46.23 6.65
C TYR A 226 -6.50 47.59 7.37
N GLY A 227 -5.55 47.74 8.30
CA GLY A 227 -5.11 49.02 8.82
C GLY A 227 -4.05 49.61 7.90
N ARG A 228 -4.27 50.86 7.49
CA ARG A 228 -3.32 51.73 6.79
C ARG A 228 -2.51 52.43 7.87
N GLN A 229 -1.18 52.28 7.87
CA GLN A 229 -0.30 53.16 8.64
C GLN A 229 0.31 54.19 7.69
N GLN A 230 0.39 55.41 8.21
CA GLN A 230 0.81 56.64 7.56
C GLN A 230 2.33 56.71 7.46
#